data_AF-A0A9P4Y396-F1
#
_entry.id   AF-A0A9P4Y396-F1
#
_cell.length_a   1.000
_cell.length_b   1.000
_cell.length_c   1.000
_cell.angle_alpha   90.00
_cell.angle_beta   90.00
_cell.angle_gamma   90.00
#
_symmetry.space_group_name_H-M   'P 1'
#
loop_
_entity.id
_entity.type
_entity.pdbx_description
1 polymer ?
#
loop_
_entity_poly.entity_id
_entity_poly.type
_entity_poly.pdbx_seq_one_letter_code
_entity_poly.pdbx_strand_id
1 'polypeptide(L)'
;MPVTQSLDKDLELIELWGGAAKDACLAEFITGVASILWSLKGTCGPERDPKRMRIWSLIQQLQCSVFKDPPYDQKVANQIRIWLNDHLNVEGIDLTLDFERLLFTTKKEAEAIKQHVARIKEAQEEQRKREGWVVIEREDAVEEWDLV
;
A
#
# COMPACT_ATOMS: atom_id res chain seq x y z
N MET A 1 -25.22 -18.87 10.09
CA MET A 1 -24.07 -18.57 10.98
C MET A 1 -23.31 -17.36 10.44
N PRO A 2 -22.76 -16.47 11.27
CA PRO A 2 -22.23 -15.17 10.85
C PRO A 2 -20.74 -15.28 10.47
N VAL A 3 -20.45 -15.61 9.20
CA VAL A 3 -19.06 -15.78 8.71
C VAL A 3 -18.47 -14.49 8.14
N THR A 4 -19.31 -13.52 7.77
CA THR A 4 -18.87 -12.24 7.19
C THR A 4 -18.17 -11.32 8.19
N GLN A 5 -18.48 -11.41 9.49
CA GLN A 5 -17.90 -10.52 10.52
C GLN A 5 -16.41 -10.76 10.82
N SER A 6 -15.86 -11.91 10.46
CA SER A 6 -14.42 -12.20 10.68
C SER A 6 -13.54 -11.53 9.63
N LEU A 7 -14.04 -11.38 8.40
CA LEU A 7 -13.28 -10.86 7.26
C LEU A 7 -13.14 -9.35 7.26
N ASP A 8 -14.20 -8.64 7.64
CA ASP A 8 -14.14 -7.19 7.76
C ASP A 8 -13.05 -6.81 8.77
N LYS A 9 -12.88 -7.58 9.85
CA LYS A 9 -11.84 -7.36 10.86
C LYS A 9 -10.42 -7.65 10.34
N ASP A 10 -10.23 -8.71 9.57
CA ASP A 10 -8.91 -9.04 9.00
C ASP A 10 -8.51 -8.04 7.91
N LEU A 11 -9.45 -7.58 7.09
CA LEU A 11 -9.23 -6.51 6.11
C LEU A 11 -8.97 -5.16 6.79
N GLU A 12 -9.73 -4.82 7.83
CA GLU A 12 -9.50 -3.63 8.66
C GLU A 12 -8.11 -3.66 9.31
N LEU A 13 -7.67 -4.82 9.82
CA LEU A 13 -6.32 -4.99 10.38
C LEU A 13 -5.24 -4.82 9.30
N ILE A 14 -5.45 -5.34 8.10
CA ILE A 14 -4.50 -5.16 6.98
C ILE A 14 -4.41 -3.69 6.57
N GLU A 15 -5.53 -2.98 6.51
CA GLU A 15 -5.54 -1.54 6.24
C GLU A 15 -4.85 -0.75 7.36
N LEU A 16 -5.05 -1.13 8.62
CA LEU A 16 -4.47 -0.46 9.77
C LEU A 16 -2.94 -0.66 9.85
N TRP A 17 -2.45 -1.87 9.61
CA TRP A 17 -1.02 -2.21 9.70
C TRP A 17 -0.25 -1.83 8.43
N GLY A 18 -0.87 -1.99 7.25
CA GLY A 18 -0.32 -1.53 5.98
C GLY A 18 -0.28 0.00 5.87
N GLY A 19 -1.20 0.70 6.53
CA GLY A 19 -1.15 2.17 6.67
C GLY A 19 0.02 2.63 7.54
N ALA A 20 0.22 2.02 8.71
CA ALA A 20 1.20 2.48 9.69
C ALA A 20 2.67 2.40 9.22
N ALA A 21 3.08 1.31 8.56
CA ALA A 21 4.46 1.15 8.08
C ALA A 21 4.77 2.10 6.90
N LYS A 22 3.81 2.23 5.98
CA LYS A 22 3.84 3.19 4.89
C LYS A 22 3.92 4.63 5.39
N ASP A 23 3.12 4.99 6.39
CA ASP A 23 3.08 6.35 6.94
C ASP A 23 4.39 6.70 7.63
N ALA A 24 5.04 5.74 8.30
CA ALA A 24 6.37 5.93 8.88
C ALA A 24 7.44 6.18 7.80
N CYS A 25 7.49 5.38 6.74
CA CYS A 25 8.49 5.52 5.67
C CYS A 25 8.27 6.83 4.87
N LEU A 26 7.01 7.19 4.60
CA LEU A 26 6.66 8.46 3.97
C LEU A 26 7.01 9.66 4.88
N ALA A 27 6.77 9.55 6.18
CA ALA A 27 7.14 10.59 7.15
C ALA A 27 8.66 10.79 7.24
N GLU A 28 9.45 9.72 7.24
CA GLU A 28 10.92 9.79 7.20
C GLU A 28 11.39 10.52 5.93
N PHE A 29 10.87 10.14 4.76
CA PHE A 29 11.20 10.79 3.49
C PHE A 29 10.79 12.28 3.49
N ILE A 30 9.57 12.59 3.92
CA ILE A 30 9.08 13.97 4.02
C ILE A 30 9.96 14.80 4.97
N THR A 31 10.36 14.21 6.10
CA THR A 31 11.22 14.88 7.08
C THR A 31 12.61 15.14 6.50
N GLY A 32 13.17 14.19 5.75
CA GLY A 32 14.43 14.37 5.02
C GLY A 32 14.36 15.49 4.00
N VAL A 33 13.34 15.47 3.12
CA VAL A 33 13.08 16.53 2.14
C VAL A 33 12.91 17.88 2.82
N ALA A 34 12.10 17.96 3.88
CA ALA A 34 11.89 19.20 4.61
C ALA A 34 13.20 19.72 5.21
N SER A 35 13.95 18.88 5.92
CA SER A 35 15.24 19.24 6.54
C SER A 35 16.20 19.85 5.52
N ILE A 36 16.32 19.23 4.35
CA ILE A 36 17.21 19.68 3.27
C ILE A 36 16.71 20.99 2.65
N LEU A 37 15.40 21.09 2.39
CA LEU A 37 14.80 22.33 1.94
C LEU A 37 15.05 23.48 2.92
N TRP A 38 15.02 23.21 4.23
CA TRP A 38 15.34 24.19 5.27
C TRP A 38 16.84 24.51 5.36
N SER A 39 17.73 23.54 5.10
CA SER A 39 19.19 23.74 5.12
C SER A 39 19.74 24.43 3.88
N LEU A 40 19.02 24.37 2.76
CA LEU A 40 19.20 25.16 1.54
C LEU A 40 19.01 26.66 1.84
N LYS A 41 19.95 27.24 2.59
CA LYS A 41 20.03 28.65 2.94
C LYS A 41 20.50 29.44 1.73
N GLY A 42 19.56 29.85 0.90
CA GLY A 42 19.82 30.78 -0.19
C GLY A 42 18.53 31.42 -0.67
N THR A 43 18.30 32.66 -0.26
CA THR A 43 17.27 33.60 -0.76
C THR A 43 15.80 33.32 -0.42
N CYS A 44 15.26 34.21 0.42
CA CYS A 44 13.84 34.57 0.57
C CYS A 44 12.99 33.79 1.58
N GLY A 45 13.14 34.15 2.87
CA GLY A 45 12.06 34.15 3.87
C GLY A 45 11.26 32.86 4.11
N PRO A 46 10.30 32.89 5.05
CA PRO A 46 9.35 31.78 5.25
C PRO A 46 8.30 31.66 4.14
N GLU A 47 8.22 32.63 3.21
CA GLU A 47 7.18 32.69 2.19
C GLU A 47 7.72 32.37 0.79
N ARG A 48 7.29 31.21 0.26
CA ARG A 48 7.14 30.93 -1.18
C ARG A 48 8.40 30.70 -2.02
N ASP A 49 9.34 29.85 -1.58
CA ASP A 49 10.26 29.24 -2.55
C ASP A 49 9.45 28.34 -3.52
N PRO A 50 9.41 28.66 -4.83
CA PRO A 50 8.67 27.87 -5.81
C PRO A 50 9.12 26.42 -5.87
N LYS A 51 10.40 26.15 -5.57
CA LYS A 51 10.96 24.79 -5.53
C LYS A 51 10.33 23.97 -4.41
N ARG A 52 10.22 24.55 -3.21
CA ARG A 52 9.58 23.93 -2.04
C ARG A 52 8.10 23.63 -2.31
N MET A 53 7.37 24.60 -2.88
CA MET A 53 5.96 24.40 -3.22
C MET A 53 5.79 23.31 -4.28
N ARG A 54 6.69 23.23 -5.26
CA ARG A 54 6.64 22.22 -6.32
C ARG A 54 6.83 20.81 -5.77
N ILE A 55 7.88 20.57 -4.98
CA ILE A 55 8.12 19.23 -4.43
C ILE A 55 7.03 18.81 -3.45
N TRP A 56 6.53 19.73 -2.62
CA TRP A 56 5.40 19.44 -1.73
C TRP A 56 4.14 19.05 -2.50
N SER A 57 3.83 19.77 -3.58
CA SER A 57 2.71 19.43 -4.46
C SER A 57 2.89 18.06 -5.13
N LEU A 58 4.11 17.69 -5.52
CA LEU A 58 4.40 16.36 -6.08
C LEU A 58 4.24 15.26 -5.03
N ILE A 59 4.72 15.47 -3.80
CA ILE A 59 4.56 14.52 -2.70
C ILE A 59 3.07 14.29 -2.40
N GLN A 60 2.26 15.35 -2.35
CA GLN A 60 0.81 15.23 -2.16
C GLN A 60 0.11 14.47 -3.30
N GLN A 61 0.65 14.58 -4.53
CA GLN A 61 0.13 13.86 -5.69
C GLN A 61 0.62 12.40 -5.75
N LEU A 62 1.69 12.04 -5.04
CA LEU A 62 2.21 10.67 -4.95
C LEU A 62 1.25 9.84 -4.09
N GLN A 63 0.06 9.58 -4.63
CA GLN A 63 -0.96 8.77 -3.98
C GLN A 63 -0.51 7.31 -3.94
N CYS A 64 0.03 6.89 -2.81
CA CYS A 64 0.37 5.50 -2.57
C CYS A 64 -0.86 4.71 -2.11
N SER A 65 -1.16 3.59 -2.76
CA SER A 65 -2.25 2.68 -2.40
C SER A 65 -1.84 1.25 -2.69
N VAL A 66 -1.92 0.39 -1.68
CA VAL A 66 -1.63 -1.05 -1.78
C VAL A 66 -2.58 -1.80 -2.72
N PHE A 67 -3.74 -1.20 -3.01
CA PHE A 67 -4.76 -1.77 -3.90
C PHE A 67 -4.59 -1.36 -5.36
N LYS A 68 -3.78 -0.34 -5.66
CA LYS A 68 -3.50 0.09 -7.03
C LYS A 68 -2.36 -0.75 -7.63
N ASP A 69 -2.36 -0.86 -8.95
CA ASP A 69 -1.25 -1.46 -9.70
C ASP A 69 -0.84 -0.55 -10.86
N PRO A 70 0.32 0.13 -10.79
CA PRO A 70 1.29 0.14 -9.69
C PRO A 70 0.74 0.77 -8.40
N PRO A 71 1.35 0.49 -7.22
CA PRO A 71 0.84 0.96 -5.92
C PRO A 71 1.07 2.46 -5.67
N TYR A 72 1.51 3.21 -6.68
CA TYR A 72 1.69 4.66 -6.67
C TYR A 72 1.62 5.19 -8.10
N ASP A 73 1.37 6.49 -8.26
CA ASP A 73 1.40 7.12 -9.58
C ASP A 73 2.85 7.20 -10.10
N GLN A 74 3.15 6.39 -11.12
CA GLN A 74 4.49 6.29 -11.71
C GLN A 74 4.93 7.59 -12.41
N LYS A 75 3.98 8.36 -12.97
CA LYS A 75 4.28 9.65 -13.60
C LYS A 75 4.71 10.66 -12.55
N VAL A 76 4.02 10.71 -11.41
CA VAL A 76 4.40 11.59 -10.28
C VAL A 76 5.73 11.15 -9.68
N ALA A 77 5.96 9.85 -9.50
CA ALA A 77 7.24 9.32 -9.03
C ALA A 77 8.41 9.75 -9.93
N ASN A 78 8.23 9.69 -11.26
CA ASN A 78 9.23 10.17 -12.20
C ASN A 78 9.47 11.68 -12.11
N GLN A 79 8.42 12.47 -11.89
CA GLN A 79 8.57 13.92 -11.68
C GLN A 79 9.35 14.24 -10.41
N ILE A 80 9.15 13.47 -9.33
CA ILE A 80 9.92 13.60 -8.09
C ILE A 80 11.39 13.24 -8.34
N ARG A 81 11.68 12.12 -9.03
CA ARG A 81 13.06 11.74 -9.39
C ARG A 81 13.79 12.84 -10.14
N ILE A 82 13.15 13.39 -11.18
CA ILE A 82 13.72 14.48 -11.98
C ILE A 82 13.98 15.69 -11.08
N TRP A 83 13.00 16.08 -10.25
CA TRP A 83 13.14 17.21 -9.35
C TRP A 83 14.28 17.02 -8.34
N LEU A 84 14.41 15.84 -7.74
CA LEU A 84 15.51 15.51 -6.81
C LEU A 84 16.86 15.59 -7.52
N ASN A 85 16.96 15.04 -8.73
CA ASN A 85 18.18 15.07 -9.52
C ASN A 85 18.58 16.51 -9.93
N ASP A 86 17.62 17.31 -10.38
CA ASP A 86 17.87 18.67 -10.88
C ASP A 86 18.19 19.68 -9.76
N HIS A 87 17.76 19.40 -8.52
CA HIS A 87 17.84 20.38 -7.43
C HIS A 87 18.66 19.96 -6.22
N LEU A 88 18.82 18.65 -5.96
CA LEU A 88 19.53 18.16 -4.77
C LEU A 88 20.82 17.41 -5.10
N ASN A 89 20.93 16.83 -6.30
CA ASN A 89 22.14 16.11 -6.72
C ASN A 89 23.37 17.03 -6.89
N VAL A 90 23.16 18.35 -6.93
CA VAL A 90 24.21 19.36 -7.03
C VAL A 90 24.91 19.62 -5.68
N GLU A 91 24.27 19.28 -4.56
CA GLU A 91 24.79 19.56 -3.22
C GLU A 91 25.38 18.34 -2.50
N GLY A 92 25.56 17.22 -3.21
CA GLY A 92 26.11 15.99 -2.63
C GLY A 92 25.18 15.28 -1.65
N ILE A 93 23.89 15.66 -1.62
CA ILE A 93 22.86 15.03 -0.80
C ILE A 93 22.01 14.14 -1.70
N ASP A 94 22.12 12.82 -1.51
CA ASP A 94 21.40 11.84 -2.34
C ASP A 94 20.10 11.38 -1.69
N LEU A 95 19.06 12.20 -1.80
CA LEU A 95 17.68 11.79 -1.45
C LEU A 95 17.05 10.87 -2.49
N THR A 96 17.71 10.63 -3.62
CA THR A 96 17.18 9.76 -4.68
C THR A 96 17.13 8.33 -4.16
N LEU A 97 18.16 7.89 -3.44
CA LEU A 97 18.19 6.56 -2.81
C LEU A 97 17.09 6.39 -1.77
N ASP A 98 16.86 7.39 -0.91
CA ASP A 98 15.78 7.35 0.08
C ASP A 98 14.41 7.29 -0.59
N PHE A 99 14.23 8.04 -1.68
CA PHE A 99 13.00 7.99 -2.47
C PHE A 99 12.79 6.62 -3.13
N GLU A 100 13.82 6.03 -3.74
CA GLU A 100 13.73 4.67 -4.31
C GLU A 100 13.43 3.63 -3.23
N ARG A 101 14.02 3.77 -2.05
CA ARG A 101 13.74 2.88 -0.90
C ARG A 101 12.28 2.99 -0.45
N LEU A 102 11.70 4.18 -0.45
CA LEU A 102 10.28 4.41 -0.18
C LEU A 102 9.40 3.68 -1.21
N LEU A 103 9.67 3.88 -2.50
CA LEU A 103 8.91 3.24 -3.58
C LEU A 103 9.04 1.71 -3.55
N PHE A 104 10.24 1.20 -3.27
CA PHE A 104 10.50 -0.22 -3.16
C PHE A 104 9.75 -0.85 -1.99
N THR A 105 9.80 -0.22 -0.81
CA THR A 105 9.08 -0.68 0.39
C THR A 105 7.57 -0.68 0.15
N THR A 106 7.05 0.40 -0.43
CA THR A 106 5.62 0.50 -0.79
C THR A 106 5.20 -0.62 -1.75
N LYS A 107 6.03 -0.94 -2.74
CA LYS A 107 5.76 -2.04 -3.68
C LYS A 107 5.76 -3.40 -2.99
N LYS A 108 6.77 -3.66 -2.14
CA LYS A 108 6.90 -4.90 -1.38
C LYS A 108 5.72 -5.13 -0.43
N GLU A 109 5.25 -4.07 0.24
CA GLU A 109 4.08 -4.13 1.11
C GLU A 109 2.80 -4.41 0.30
N ALA A 110 2.60 -3.74 -0.83
CA ALA A 110 1.48 -4.00 -1.71
C ALA A 110 1.47 -5.46 -2.21
N GLU A 111 2.63 -6.02 -2.56
CA GLU A 111 2.76 -7.43 -2.95
C GLU A 111 2.45 -8.38 -1.79
N ALA A 112 2.96 -8.11 -0.58
CA ALA A 112 2.69 -8.93 0.61
C ALA A 112 1.20 -8.95 0.95
N ILE A 113 0.52 -7.80 0.87
CA ILE A 113 -0.92 -7.69 1.10
C ILE A 113 -1.70 -8.44 0.02
N LYS A 114 -1.35 -8.28 -1.26
CA LYS A 114 -1.98 -9.03 -2.36
C LYS A 114 -1.87 -10.54 -2.15
N GLN A 115 -0.71 -11.04 -1.74
CA GLN A 115 -0.51 -12.46 -1.45
C GLN A 115 -1.35 -12.94 -0.26
N HIS A 116 -1.43 -12.13 0.80
CA HIS A 116 -2.21 -12.49 1.98
C HIS A 116 -3.71 -12.56 1.67
N VAL A 117 -4.24 -11.55 0.95
CA VAL A 117 -5.63 -11.54 0.48
C VAL A 117 -5.92 -12.73 -0.43
N ALA A 118 -4.98 -13.11 -1.31
CA ALA A 118 -5.13 -14.29 -2.16
C ALA A 118 -5.26 -15.58 -1.33
N ARG A 119 -4.40 -15.78 -0.32
CA ARG A 119 -4.47 -16.94 0.58
C ARG A 119 -5.78 -17.01 1.36
N ILE A 120 -6.27 -15.87 1.84
CA ILE A 120 -7.56 -15.81 2.54
C ILE A 120 -8.70 -16.22 1.59
N LYS A 121 -8.68 -15.75 0.33
CA LYS A 121 -9.68 -16.14 -0.68
C LYS A 121 -9.62 -17.63 -1.01
N GLU A 122 -8.43 -18.20 -1.17
CA GLU A 122 -8.25 -19.64 -1.43
C GLU A 122 -8.77 -20.49 -0.26
N ALA A 123 -8.41 -20.16 0.98
CA ALA A 123 -8.89 -20.85 2.17
C ALA A 123 -10.43 -20.84 2.27
N GLN A 124 -11.05 -19.73 1.89
CA GLN A 124 -12.52 -19.63 1.84
C GLN A 124 -13.13 -20.49 0.74
N GLU A 125 -12.52 -20.53 -0.44
CA GLU A 125 -13.05 -21.35 -1.53
C GLU A 125 -12.95 -22.83 -1.18
N GLU A 126 -11.85 -23.26 -0.54
CA GLU A 126 -11.73 -24.62 0.01
C GLU A 126 -12.77 -24.91 1.08
N GLN A 127 -13.03 -23.95 1.98
CA GLN A 127 -14.04 -24.13 3.02
C GLN A 127 -15.46 -24.21 2.43
N ARG A 128 -15.79 -23.37 1.44
CA ARG A 128 -17.07 -23.46 0.70
C ARG A 128 -17.22 -24.79 -0.03
N LYS A 129 -16.13 -25.30 -0.62
CA LYS A 129 -16.15 -26.65 -1.22
C LYS A 129 -16.48 -27.68 -0.16
N ARG A 130 -15.77 -27.71 0.98
CA ARG A 130 -16.03 -28.66 2.07
C ARG A 130 -17.46 -28.58 2.60
N GLU A 131 -17.97 -27.37 2.86
CA GLU A 131 -19.35 -27.17 3.34
C GLU A 131 -20.39 -27.55 2.27
N GLY A 132 -20.10 -27.30 0.98
CA GLY A 132 -20.94 -27.72 -0.13
C GLY A 132 -21.07 -29.26 -0.24
N TRP A 133 -20.00 -30.00 0.06
CA TRP A 133 -20.05 -31.47 0.13
C TRP A 133 -20.83 -31.99 1.34
N VAL A 134 -20.80 -31.31 2.49
CA VAL A 134 -21.52 -31.69 3.71
C VAL A 134 -23.05 -31.54 3.57
N VAL A 135 -23.54 -30.69 2.67
CA VAL A 135 -24.97 -30.53 2.39
C VAL A 135 -25.53 -31.72 1.59
N ILE A 136 -24.73 -32.29 0.68
CA ILE A 136 -25.16 -33.41 -0.16
C ILE A 136 -25.28 -34.72 0.66
N GLU A 137 -24.40 -34.95 1.63
CA GLU A 137 -24.45 -36.16 2.46
C GLU A 137 -25.65 -36.24 3.43
N ARG A 138 -26.39 -35.15 3.65
CA ARG A 138 -27.57 -35.16 4.54
C ARG A 138 -28.90 -35.37 3.83
N GLU A 139 -28.98 -35.15 2.53
CA GLU A 139 -30.22 -35.34 1.77
C GLU A 139 -30.32 -36.74 1.14
N ASP A 140 -29.20 -37.43 0.90
CA ASP A 140 -29.20 -38.77 0.29
C ASP A 140 -29.24 -39.94 1.31
N ALA A 141 -29.39 -39.67 2.60
CA ALA A 141 -29.35 -40.71 3.66
C ALA A 141 -30.71 -41.20 4.17
N VAL A 142 -31.84 -40.70 3.63
CA VAL A 142 -33.19 -41.15 4.03
C VAL A 142 -34.10 -41.31 2.81
N GLU A 143 -33.82 -42.30 1.98
CA GLU A 143 -34.88 -42.95 1.20
C GLU A 143 -34.74 -44.46 1.38
N GLU A 144 -35.34 -44.93 2.47
CA GLU A 144 -35.60 -46.33 2.76
C GLU A 144 -36.59 -46.81 1.68
N TRP A 145 -36.06 -47.37 0.60
CA TRP A 145 -36.87 -48.00 -0.44
C TRP A 145 -37.52 -49.25 0.17
N ASP A 146 -38.72 -49.08 0.72
CA ASP A 146 -39.64 -50.17 1.01
C ASP A 146 -39.93 -50.91 -0.32
N LEU A 147 -39.24 -52.03 -0.50
CA LEU A 147 -39.51 -53.01 -1.54
C LEU A 147 -40.82 -53.72 -1.21
N VAL A 148 -41.90 -53.32 -1.89
CA VAL A 148 -43.18 -54.06 -1.95
C VAL A 148 -43.37 -54.65 -3.34
#